data_AF-A0A7C4H7X1-F1
#
_entry.id   AF-A0A7C4H7X1-F1
#
_cell.length_a   1.000
_cell.length_b   1.000
_cell.length_c   1.000
_cell.angle_alpha   90.00
_cell.angle_beta   90.00
_cell.angle_gamma   90.00
#
_symmetry.space_group_name_H-M   'P 1'
#
loop_
_entity.id
_entity.type
_entity.pdbx_description
1 polymer ?
#
loop_
_entity_poly.entity_id
_entity_poly.type
_entity_poly.pdbx_seq_one_letter_code
_entity_poly.pdbx_strand_id
1 'polypeptide(L)'
;MTTPFVAFTISIFLEIIPKITNHLFKTRKISVITVCTFTFLFISILLFNLFTPIYTKFSRFPGSHLSYYEYEVAVWLRENTKETEVIISDYWTMMLLNPISNKIWLTDRQFMAESLDPEYKHLLENLRKYIFHASDSSEAYEKILALAEEMKNGIDWTEKYYCKHTNVDTNSISFIIVISPRTITWLKTGEIDVEVPQYPRIDTYYLKVFNDTRYFELLTYIPEKIYVFKVKQ
;
A
#
# COMPACT_ATOMS: atom_id res chain seq x y z
N MET A 1 2.23 -8.09 -30.16
CA MET A 1 1.03 -7.50 -30.77
C MET A 1 0.42 -6.56 -29.76
N THR A 2 0.20 -5.29 -30.12
CA THR A 2 -0.38 -4.30 -29.22
C THR A 2 -1.87 -4.60 -29.00
N THR A 3 -2.34 -4.51 -27.76
CA THR A 3 -3.74 -4.64 -27.33
C THR A 3 -4.77 -3.95 -28.27
N PRO A 4 -4.53 -2.74 -28.79
CA PRO A 4 -5.45 -2.11 -29.76
C PRO A 4 -5.62 -2.89 -31.08
N PHE A 5 -4.57 -3.55 -31.57
CA PHE A 5 -4.66 -4.37 -32.79
C PHE A 5 -5.55 -5.60 -32.58
N VAL A 6 -5.42 -6.25 -31.43
CA VAL A 6 -6.24 -7.43 -31.08
C VAL A 6 -7.71 -7.04 -30.93
N ALA A 7 -8.01 -5.93 -30.26
CA ALA A 7 -9.37 -5.42 -30.10
C ALA A 7 -10.01 -5.04 -31.45
N PHE A 8 -9.25 -4.39 -32.33
CA PHE A 8 -9.68 -4.06 -33.70
C PHE A 8 -9.97 -5.31 -34.52
N THR A 9 -9.11 -6.33 -34.43
CA THR A 9 -9.29 -7.60 -35.13
C THR A 9 -10.56 -8.31 -34.64
N ILE A 10 -10.78 -8.37 -33.32
CA ILE A 10 -12.00 -8.96 -32.72
C ILE A 10 -13.26 -8.22 -33.19
N SER A 11 -13.24 -6.87 -33.21
CA SER A 11 -14.36 -6.06 -33.66
C SER A 11 -14.75 -6.35 -35.11
N ILE A 12 -13.77 -6.45 -36.01
CA ILE A 12 -14.00 -6.76 -37.42
C ILE A 12 -14.59 -8.16 -37.57
N PHE A 13 -14.06 -9.16 -36.85
CA PHE A 13 -14.58 -10.52 -36.90
C PHE A 13 -16.04 -10.60 -36.40
N LEU A 14 -16.37 -9.89 -35.31
CA LEU A 14 -17.74 -9.85 -34.78
C LEU A 14 -18.73 -9.16 -35.73
N GLU A 15 -18.28 -8.22 -36.57
CA GLU A 15 -19.13 -7.57 -37.58
C GLU A 15 -19.32 -8.45 -38.83
N ILE A 16 -18.30 -9.23 -39.20
CA ILE A 16 -18.31 -10.09 -40.40
C ILE A 16 -19.13 -11.37 -40.17
N ILE A 17 -19.06 -11.96 -38.97
CA ILE A 17 -19.78 -13.19 -38.60
C ILE A 17 -21.30 -13.09 -38.94
N PRO A 18 -22.06 -12.09 -38.45
CA PRO A 18 -23.51 -12.00 -38.72
C PRO A 18 -23.84 -11.81 -40.21
N LYS A 19 -22.99 -11.10 -40.96
CA LYS A 19 -23.16 -10.89 -42.41
C LYS A 19 -22.95 -12.20 -43.18
N ILE A 20 -21.94 -12.98 -42.81
CA ILE A 20 -21.68 -14.31 -43.39
C ILE A 20 -22.77 -15.31 -43.00
N THR A 21 -23.22 -15.32 -41.74
CA THR A 21 -24.27 -16.24 -41.29
C THR A 21 -25.61 -15.98 -41.97
N ASN A 22 -26.00 -14.72 -42.18
CA ASN A 22 -27.24 -14.39 -42.91
C ASN A 22 -27.18 -14.83 -44.38
N HIS A 23 -26.01 -14.76 -45.02
CA HIS A 23 -25.87 -15.19 -46.41
C HIS A 23 -25.87 -16.72 -46.55
N LEU A 24 -25.22 -17.42 -45.63
CA LEU A 24 -25.10 -18.87 -45.61
C LEU A 24 -26.36 -19.59 -45.13
N PHE A 25 -27.22 -18.98 -44.31
CA PHE A 25 -28.48 -19.60 -43.87
C PHE A 25 -29.51 -19.81 -45.00
N LYS A 26 -29.30 -19.21 -46.18
CA LYS A 26 -30.11 -19.44 -47.39
C LYS A 26 -29.82 -20.78 -48.08
N THR A 27 -28.70 -21.44 -47.75
CA THR A 27 -28.32 -22.75 -48.31
C THR A 27 -28.27 -23.82 -47.21
N ARG A 28 -28.85 -25.01 -47.48
CA ARG A 28 -29.11 -26.14 -46.56
C ARG A 28 -27.97 -26.48 -45.57
N LYS A 29 -28.36 -27.08 -44.43
CA LYS A 29 -27.65 -27.84 -43.34
C LYS A 29 -26.10 -27.84 -43.26
N ILE A 30 -25.38 -27.96 -44.37
CA ILE A 30 -23.91 -27.92 -44.44
C ILE A 30 -23.38 -26.57 -43.95
N SER A 31 -24.07 -25.47 -44.27
CA SER A 31 -23.72 -24.10 -43.88
C SER A 31 -23.69 -23.88 -42.36
N VAL A 32 -24.61 -24.51 -41.61
CA VAL A 32 -24.69 -24.37 -40.15
C VAL A 32 -23.49 -25.05 -39.48
N ILE A 33 -23.09 -26.23 -39.97
CA ILE A 33 -21.95 -26.98 -39.42
C ILE A 33 -20.66 -26.19 -39.63
N THR A 34 -20.43 -25.62 -40.81
CA THR A 34 -19.23 -24.80 -41.06
C THR A 34 -19.19 -23.57 -40.17
N VAL A 35 -20.30 -22.85 -40.01
CA VAL A 35 -20.38 -21.68 -39.11
C VAL A 35 -20.06 -22.07 -37.66
N CYS A 36 -20.68 -23.15 -37.15
CA CYS A 36 -20.41 -23.63 -35.79
C CYS A 36 -18.96 -24.05 -35.58
N THR A 37 -18.34 -24.70 -36.57
CA THR A 37 -16.91 -25.08 -36.48
C THR A 37 -16.01 -23.85 -36.47
N PHE A 38 -16.28 -22.84 -37.31
CA PHE A 38 -15.50 -21.61 -37.33
C PHE A 38 -15.66 -20.79 -36.04
N THR A 39 -16.88 -20.67 -35.50
CA THR A 39 -17.09 -19.98 -34.23
C THR A 39 -16.44 -20.72 -33.07
N PHE A 40 -16.50 -22.05 -33.04
CA PHE A 40 -15.82 -22.85 -32.03
C PHE A 40 -14.29 -22.67 -32.09
N LEU A 41 -13.69 -22.71 -33.29
CA LEU A 41 -12.26 -22.45 -33.48
C LEU A 41 -11.88 -21.04 -33.03
N PHE A 42 -12.68 -20.03 -33.39
CA PHE A 42 -12.44 -18.65 -32.99
C PHE A 42 -12.51 -18.47 -31.47
N ILE A 43 -13.53 -19.03 -30.82
CA ILE A 43 -13.68 -19.00 -29.36
C ILE A 43 -12.52 -19.74 -28.69
N SER A 44 -12.09 -20.88 -29.22
CA SER A 44 -10.96 -21.65 -28.67
C SER A 44 -9.64 -20.87 -28.74
N ILE A 45 -9.38 -20.18 -29.87
CA ILE A 45 -8.20 -19.32 -30.03
C ILE A 45 -8.26 -18.12 -29.07
N LEU A 46 -9.44 -17.50 -28.91
CA LEU A 46 -9.62 -16.41 -27.94
C LEU A 46 -9.41 -16.88 -26.51
N LEU A 47 -10.03 -18.00 -26.12
CA LEU A 47 -9.88 -18.58 -24.79
C LEU A 47 -8.42 -18.92 -24.51
N PHE A 48 -7.69 -19.55 -25.43
CA PHE A 48 -6.28 -19.87 -25.22
C PHE A 48 -5.40 -18.62 -25.01
N ASN A 49 -5.63 -17.58 -25.82
CA ASN A 49 -4.89 -16.31 -25.72
C ASN A 49 -5.27 -15.46 -24.51
N LEU A 50 -6.50 -15.58 -24.01
CA LEU A 50 -6.96 -14.88 -22.80
C LEU A 50 -6.67 -15.69 -21.54
N PHE A 51 -6.59 -17.02 -21.63
CA PHE A 51 -6.35 -17.89 -20.48
C PHE A 51 -4.99 -17.61 -19.87
N THR A 52 -3.93 -17.44 -20.66
CA THR A 52 -2.60 -17.17 -20.10
C THR A 52 -2.55 -15.84 -19.32
N PRO A 53 -3.00 -14.68 -19.85
CA PRO A 53 -3.07 -13.43 -19.10
C PRO A 53 -4.01 -13.45 -17.89
N ILE A 54 -5.15 -14.12 -18.00
CA ILE A 54 -6.11 -14.26 -16.88
C ILE A 54 -5.50 -15.15 -15.81
N TYR A 55 -4.99 -16.31 -16.19
CA TYR A 55 -4.31 -17.23 -15.30
C TYR A 55 -3.13 -16.52 -14.63
N THR A 56 -2.25 -15.83 -15.35
CA THR A 56 -1.12 -15.12 -14.71
C THR A 56 -1.61 -14.02 -13.77
N LYS A 57 -2.62 -13.22 -14.15
CA LYS A 57 -3.18 -12.17 -13.29
C LYS A 57 -3.81 -12.70 -12.01
N PHE A 58 -4.48 -13.86 -12.07
CA PHE A 58 -5.24 -14.40 -10.93
C PHE A 58 -4.53 -15.52 -10.16
N SER A 59 -3.60 -16.26 -10.78
CA SER A 59 -2.77 -17.28 -10.13
C SER A 59 -1.46 -16.70 -9.57
N ARG A 60 -0.93 -15.64 -10.21
CA ARG A 60 0.05 -14.73 -9.64
C ARG A 60 -0.64 -13.44 -9.25
N PHE A 61 -1.73 -13.57 -8.50
CA PHE A 61 -2.14 -12.44 -7.66
C PHE A 61 -0.86 -12.04 -6.91
N PRO A 62 -0.38 -10.79 -6.99
CA PRO A 62 0.71 -10.39 -6.11
C PRO A 62 0.26 -10.77 -4.71
N GLY A 63 1.10 -11.51 -3.98
CA GLY A 63 0.81 -11.81 -2.59
C GLY A 63 0.40 -10.50 -1.92
N SER A 64 -0.65 -10.53 -1.09
CA SER A 64 -1.11 -9.33 -0.40
C SER A 64 0.11 -8.57 0.13
N HIS A 65 0.31 -7.33 -0.35
CA HIS A 65 1.39 -6.48 0.16
C HIS A 65 1.21 -6.24 1.66
N LEU A 66 -0.03 -6.38 2.16
CA LEU A 66 -0.33 -6.44 3.58
C LEU A 66 -0.10 -7.86 4.11
N SER A 67 0.87 -8.00 4.99
CA SER A 67 1.07 -9.22 5.77
C SER A 67 0.00 -9.38 6.85
N TYR A 68 -0.23 -10.61 7.31
CA TYR A 68 -1.20 -10.89 8.37
C TYR A 68 -0.88 -10.14 9.68
N TYR A 69 0.39 -10.04 10.07
CA TYR A 69 0.80 -9.34 11.29
C TYR A 69 0.60 -7.82 11.19
N GLU A 70 0.77 -7.22 10.01
CA GLU A 70 0.45 -5.80 9.77
C GLU A 70 -1.05 -5.57 9.90
N TYR A 71 -1.87 -6.48 9.35
CA TYR A 71 -3.32 -6.41 9.49
C TYR A 71 -3.78 -6.48 10.96
N GLU A 72 -3.29 -7.47 11.72
CA GLU A 72 -3.62 -7.61 13.15
C GLU A 72 -3.25 -6.36 13.94
N VAL A 73 -2.04 -5.81 13.72
CA VAL A 73 -1.61 -4.58 14.37
C VAL A 73 -2.48 -3.39 13.96
N ALA A 74 -2.84 -3.27 12.68
CA ALA A 74 -3.68 -2.16 12.23
C ALA A 74 -5.08 -2.19 12.88
N VAL A 75 -5.68 -3.36 12.99
CA VAL A 75 -6.96 -3.56 13.67
C VAL A 75 -6.84 -3.23 15.16
N TRP A 76 -5.77 -3.72 15.81
CA TRP A 76 -5.50 -3.41 17.20
C TRP A 76 -5.35 -1.90 17.42
N LEU A 77 -4.61 -1.21 16.56
CA LEU A 77 -4.43 0.25 16.61
C LEU A 77 -5.75 0.99 16.44
N ARG A 78 -6.62 0.55 15.53
CA ARG A 78 -7.96 1.15 15.39
C ARG A 78 -8.75 1.12 16.70
N GLU A 79 -8.64 0.02 17.44
CA GLU A 79 -9.47 -0.24 18.63
C GLU A 79 -8.88 0.34 19.92
N ASN A 80 -7.56 0.53 19.98
CA ASN A 80 -6.85 0.87 21.23
C ASN A 80 -6.15 2.24 21.19
N THR A 81 -6.12 2.93 20.05
CA THR A 81 -5.42 4.22 19.90
C THR A 81 -6.30 5.26 19.22
N LYS A 82 -6.10 6.54 19.55
CA LYS A 82 -6.90 7.65 19.00
C LYS A 82 -6.51 7.94 17.56
N GLU A 83 -7.40 8.59 16.82
CA GLU A 83 -7.15 9.01 15.43
C GLU A 83 -6.02 10.05 15.33
N THR A 84 -5.76 10.79 16.41
CA THR A 84 -4.69 11.80 16.55
C THR A 84 -3.31 11.23 16.88
N GLU A 85 -3.21 9.92 17.09
CA GLU A 85 -1.94 9.25 17.37
C GLU A 85 -1.33 8.80 16.04
N VAL A 86 -0.63 9.71 15.37
CA VAL A 86 -0.10 9.57 14.01
C VAL A 86 1.00 8.51 13.95
N ILE A 87 0.96 7.65 12.93
CA ILE A 87 1.97 6.61 12.74
C ILE A 87 3.22 7.20 12.07
N ILE A 88 4.38 6.92 12.65
CA ILE A 88 5.70 7.15 12.07
C ILE A 88 6.31 5.78 11.72
N SER A 89 6.60 5.56 10.44
CA SER A 89 7.27 4.38 9.90
C SER A 89 7.85 4.69 8.52
N ASP A 90 8.38 3.69 7.81
CA ASP A 90 8.54 3.76 6.36
C ASP A 90 7.20 4.01 5.63
N TYR A 91 7.30 4.51 4.40
CA TYR A 91 6.14 4.89 3.60
C TYR A 91 5.13 3.76 3.40
N TRP A 92 5.59 2.55 3.04
CA TRP A 92 4.71 1.42 2.75
C TRP A 92 3.98 0.94 4.00
N THR A 93 4.66 0.87 5.14
CA THR A 93 4.01 0.53 6.41
C THR A 93 2.95 1.58 6.78
N MET A 94 3.24 2.88 6.65
CA MET A 94 2.23 3.93 6.86
C MET A 94 1.06 3.80 5.89
N MET A 95 1.35 3.55 4.61
CA MET A 95 0.33 3.40 3.57
C MET A 95 -0.62 2.23 3.84
N LEU A 96 -0.09 1.13 4.37
CA LEU A 96 -0.86 -0.07 4.71
C LEU A 96 -1.64 0.09 6.02
N LEU A 97 -1.03 0.68 7.05
CA LEU A 97 -1.63 0.75 8.38
C LEU A 97 -2.60 1.92 8.54
N ASN A 98 -2.31 3.11 8.01
CA ASN A 98 -3.11 4.32 8.25
C ASN A 98 -4.60 4.16 7.86
N PRO A 99 -4.96 3.62 6.67
CA PRO A 99 -6.36 3.41 6.30
C PRO A 99 -7.10 2.45 7.24
N ILE A 100 -6.44 1.37 7.65
CA ILE A 100 -7.07 0.29 8.43
C ILE A 100 -7.20 0.71 9.90
N SER A 101 -6.21 1.44 10.41
CA SER A 101 -6.16 1.93 11.79
C SER A 101 -6.87 3.28 12.01
N ASN A 102 -7.41 3.87 10.94
CA ASN A 102 -8.08 5.19 10.92
C ASN A 102 -7.21 6.29 11.54
N LYS A 103 -5.99 6.45 11.03
CA LYS A 103 -5.02 7.45 11.51
C LYS A 103 -4.87 8.57 10.51
N ILE A 104 -4.64 9.77 11.04
CA ILE A 104 -4.21 10.93 10.27
C ILE A 104 -2.87 10.59 9.58
N TRP A 105 -2.72 11.07 8.35
CA TRP A 105 -1.51 10.85 7.58
C TRP A 105 -0.44 11.90 7.87
N LEU A 106 0.80 11.43 7.95
CA LEU A 106 1.99 12.28 8.03
C LEU A 106 2.46 12.77 6.65
N THR A 107 2.14 12.03 5.58
CA THR A 107 2.52 12.33 4.20
C THR A 107 1.28 12.41 3.30
N ASP A 108 1.44 12.91 2.08
CA ASP A 108 0.41 12.75 1.05
C ASP A 108 0.19 11.27 0.69
N ARG A 109 -0.96 10.99 0.05
CA ARG A 109 -1.48 9.66 -0.26
C ARG A 109 -1.23 9.33 -1.73
N GLN A 110 -0.04 8.81 -2.02
CA GLN A 110 0.34 8.34 -3.36
C GLN A 110 0.41 6.81 -3.41
N PHE A 111 0.31 6.22 -4.61
CA PHE A 111 0.45 4.77 -4.74
C PHE A 111 1.90 4.29 -4.57
N MET A 112 2.87 5.15 -4.82
CA MET A 112 4.30 4.87 -4.67
C MET A 112 4.98 6.06 -4.01
N ALA A 113 5.96 5.80 -3.16
CA ALA A 113 6.71 6.84 -2.47
C ALA A 113 7.51 7.71 -3.45
N GLU A 114 7.97 7.13 -4.56
CA GLU A 114 8.58 7.87 -5.66
C GLU A 114 7.67 8.94 -6.29
N SER A 115 6.34 8.79 -6.16
CA SER A 115 5.38 9.78 -6.67
C SER A 115 5.07 10.89 -5.68
N LEU A 116 5.62 10.83 -4.47
CA LEU A 116 5.47 11.90 -3.47
C LEU A 116 6.17 13.18 -3.92
N ASP A 117 5.59 14.30 -3.49
CA ASP A 117 6.24 15.60 -3.61
C ASP A 117 7.59 15.62 -2.87
N PRO A 118 8.55 16.44 -3.33
CA PRO A 118 9.90 16.51 -2.73
C PRO A 118 9.89 16.80 -1.23
N GLU A 119 8.90 17.56 -0.74
CA GLU A 119 8.72 17.87 0.68
C GLU A 119 8.50 16.60 1.51
N TYR A 120 7.60 15.71 1.10
CA TYR A 120 7.33 14.46 1.80
C TYR A 120 8.50 13.48 1.71
N LYS A 121 9.22 13.46 0.59
CA LYS A 121 10.47 12.68 0.49
C LYS A 121 11.52 13.17 1.48
N HIS A 122 11.63 14.49 1.62
CA HIS A 122 12.53 15.09 2.60
C HIS A 122 12.10 14.79 4.04
N LEU A 123 10.80 14.84 4.32
CA LEU A 123 10.23 14.42 5.61
C LEU A 123 10.61 12.97 5.93
N LEU A 124 10.38 12.03 5.02
CA LEU A 124 10.75 10.62 5.21
C LEU A 124 12.25 10.46 5.50
N GLU A 125 13.12 11.11 4.73
CA GLU A 125 14.56 11.05 4.98
C GLU A 125 14.95 11.67 6.34
N ASN A 126 14.27 12.74 6.77
CA ASN A 126 14.45 13.32 8.11
C ASN A 126 14.01 12.36 9.22
N LEU A 127 12.88 11.66 9.07
CA LEU A 127 12.45 10.63 10.02
C LEU A 127 13.53 9.53 10.12
N ARG A 128 14.00 9.04 8.97
CA ARG A 128 15.06 8.02 8.91
C ARG A 128 16.32 8.49 9.64
N LYS A 129 16.82 9.68 9.31
CA LYS A 129 18.09 10.18 9.81
C LYS A 129 18.05 10.59 11.28
N TYR A 130 17.01 11.30 11.70
CA TYR A 130 16.98 11.96 13.00
C TYR A 130 16.13 11.26 14.05
N ILE A 131 15.24 10.35 13.68
CA ILE A 131 14.41 9.59 14.63
C ILE A 131 14.90 8.14 14.69
N PHE A 132 14.93 7.44 13.56
CA PHE A 132 15.29 6.01 13.55
C PHE A 132 16.79 5.74 13.68
N HIS A 133 17.64 6.67 13.21
CA HIS A 133 19.10 6.62 13.36
C HIS A 133 19.64 7.52 14.48
N ALA A 134 18.77 8.02 15.37
CA ALA A 134 19.19 8.79 16.53
C ALA A 134 20.19 8.01 17.37
N SER A 135 21.14 8.73 17.98
CA SER A 135 22.19 8.12 18.80
C SER A 135 21.64 7.57 20.12
N ASP A 136 20.58 8.19 20.64
CA ASP A 136 19.87 7.78 21.84
C ASP A 136 18.37 8.13 21.81
N SER A 137 17.65 7.64 22.82
CA SER A 137 16.21 7.82 22.98
C SER A 137 15.78 9.27 23.21
N SER A 138 16.62 10.09 23.85
CA SER A 138 16.31 11.50 24.13
C SER A 138 16.34 12.32 22.86
N GLU A 139 17.36 12.10 22.02
CA GLU A 139 17.50 12.76 20.72
C GLU A 139 16.28 12.44 19.82
N ALA A 140 15.91 11.16 19.70
CA ALA A 140 14.73 10.78 18.93
C ALA A 140 13.45 11.42 19.49
N TYR A 141 13.30 11.44 20.81
CA TYR A 141 12.14 12.03 21.48
C TYR A 141 11.99 13.52 21.19
N GLU A 142 13.06 14.30 21.33
CA GLU A 142 13.04 15.74 21.03
C GLU A 142 12.67 16.03 19.58
N LYS A 143 13.16 15.22 18.64
CA LYS A 143 12.82 15.36 17.21
C LYS A 143 11.36 15.04 16.94
N ILE A 144 10.79 14.04 17.62
CA ILE A 144 9.38 13.72 17.50
C ILE A 144 8.51 14.85 18.10
N LEU A 145 8.91 15.44 19.23
CA LEU A 145 8.20 16.59 19.80
C LEU A 145 8.23 17.80 18.87
N ALA A 146 9.38 18.10 18.26
CA ALA A 146 9.48 19.17 17.26
C ALA A 146 8.54 18.91 16.07
N LEU A 147 8.51 17.68 15.56
CA LEU A 147 7.58 17.28 14.50
C LEU A 147 6.10 17.41 14.92
N ALA A 148 5.79 17.16 16.19
CA ALA A 148 4.43 17.31 16.72
C ALA A 148 3.98 18.78 16.65
N GLU A 149 4.86 19.69 17.04
CA GLU A 149 4.60 21.13 16.97
C GLU A 149 4.49 21.61 15.52
N GLU A 150 5.30 21.09 14.60
CA GLU A 150 5.17 21.39 13.17
C GLU A 150 3.80 20.95 12.62
N MET A 151 3.37 19.72 12.92
CA MET A 151 2.06 19.21 12.47
C MET A 151 0.87 19.95 13.07
N LYS A 152 0.95 20.38 14.34
CA LYS A 152 -0.09 21.21 14.96
C LYS A 152 -0.27 22.54 14.23
N ASN A 153 0.84 23.11 13.75
CA ASN A 153 0.85 24.40 13.05
C ASN A 153 0.56 24.27 11.54
N GLY A 154 0.82 23.12 10.94
CA GLY A 154 0.73 22.90 9.50
C GLY A 154 0.47 21.44 9.13
N ILE A 155 -0.76 20.97 9.36
CA ILE A 155 -1.22 19.71 8.78
C ILE A 155 -1.53 19.89 7.28
N ASP A 156 -1.26 18.87 6.48
CA ASP A 156 -1.60 18.90 5.05
C ASP A 156 -3.08 19.24 4.85
N TRP A 157 -3.37 19.99 3.79
CA TRP A 157 -4.71 20.50 3.54
C TRP A 157 -5.74 19.37 3.37
N THR A 158 -5.35 18.21 2.81
CA THR A 158 -6.25 17.05 2.66
C THR A 158 -6.68 16.49 4.01
N GLU A 159 -5.74 16.35 4.94
CA GLU A 159 -5.98 15.90 6.31
C GLU A 159 -6.75 16.95 7.12
N LYS A 160 -6.52 18.24 6.87
CA LYS A 160 -7.29 19.32 7.49
C LYS A 160 -8.78 19.23 7.18
N TYR A 161 -9.14 18.90 5.93
CA TYR A 161 -10.53 18.67 5.54
C TYR A 161 -11.13 17.46 6.24
N TYR A 162 -10.38 16.35 6.32
CA TYR A 162 -10.80 15.15 7.03
C TYR A 162 -11.07 15.45 8.51
N CYS A 163 -10.09 16.03 9.23
CA CYS A 163 -10.21 16.34 10.65
C CYS A 163 -11.39 17.26 10.96
N LYS A 164 -11.65 18.25 10.08
CA LYS A 164 -12.82 19.13 10.20
C LYS A 164 -14.14 18.38 10.05
N HIS A 165 -14.20 17.37 9.17
CA HIS A 165 -15.41 16.60 8.95
C HIS A 165 -15.68 15.57 10.06
N THR A 166 -14.62 15.01 10.65
CA THR A 166 -14.69 14.00 11.72
C THR A 166 -14.63 14.59 13.14
N ASN A 167 -14.50 15.92 13.27
CA ASN A 167 -14.31 16.63 14.54
C ASN A 167 -13.08 16.15 15.34
N VAL A 168 -12.01 15.82 14.64
CA VAL A 168 -10.73 15.43 15.25
C VAL A 168 -9.95 16.67 15.66
N ASP A 169 -9.55 16.74 16.93
CA ASP A 169 -8.77 17.86 17.47
C ASP A 169 -7.28 17.70 17.19
N THR A 170 -6.79 18.45 16.19
CA THR A 170 -5.38 18.47 15.76
C THR A 170 -4.43 19.06 16.81
N ASN A 171 -4.92 19.72 17.86
CA ASN A 171 -4.04 20.20 18.94
C ASN A 171 -3.54 19.04 19.83
N SER A 172 -4.22 17.90 19.79
CA SER A 172 -3.92 16.71 20.57
C SER A 172 -3.07 15.67 19.83
N ILE A 173 -2.37 16.09 18.76
CA ILE A 173 -1.48 15.20 17.98
C ILE A 173 -0.40 14.61 18.89
N SER A 174 -0.25 13.29 18.78
CA SER A 174 0.84 12.52 19.35
C SER A 174 1.29 11.49 18.32
N PHE A 175 2.33 10.71 18.63
CA PHE A 175 2.91 9.78 17.67
C PHE A 175 3.01 8.37 18.19
N ILE A 176 2.92 7.44 17.25
CA ILE A 176 3.16 6.02 17.41
C ILE A 176 4.26 5.64 16.42
N ILE A 177 5.36 5.10 16.93
CA ILE A 177 6.43 4.54 16.13
C ILE A 177 6.09 3.09 15.82
N VAL A 178 6.04 2.74 14.53
CA VAL A 178 5.89 1.36 14.09
C VAL A 178 7.19 0.91 13.45
N ILE A 179 7.69 -0.25 13.89
CA ILE A 179 8.88 -0.88 13.33
C ILE A 179 8.46 -2.22 12.76
N SER A 180 8.46 -2.30 11.43
CA SER A 180 8.17 -3.51 10.66
C SER A 180 9.44 -4.00 9.93
N PRO A 181 9.44 -5.17 9.27
CA PRO A 181 10.58 -5.62 8.49
C PRO A 181 10.81 -4.71 7.27
N ARG A 182 9.79 -3.98 6.80
CA ARG A 182 9.90 -2.97 5.75
C ARG A 182 10.68 -1.77 6.23
N THR A 183 10.37 -1.33 7.45
CA THR A 183 11.09 -0.25 8.14
C THR A 183 12.57 -0.60 8.21
N ILE A 184 12.90 -1.83 8.60
CA ILE A 184 14.31 -2.27 8.65
C ILE A 184 14.98 -2.22 7.27
N THR A 185 14.31 -2.67 6.21
CA THR A 185 14.85 -2.55 4.85
C THR A 185 15.11 -1.10 4.50
N TRP A 186 14.11 -0.23 4.68
CA TRP A 186 14.21 1.19 4.38
C TRP A 186 15.38 1.85 5.13
N LEU A 187 15.55 1.55 6.42
CA LEU A 187 16.67 2.07 7.21
C LEU A 187 18.03 1.62 6.65
N LYS A 188 18.15 0.35 6.25
CA LYS A 188 19.40 -0.23 5.72
C LYS A 188 19.75 0.26 4.31
N THR A 189 18.79 0.24 3.40
CA THR A 189 19.03 0.49 1.96
C THR A 189 18.82 1.94 1.57
N GLY A 190 17.94 2.65 2.29
CA GLY A 190 17.44 3.97 1.88
C GLY A 190 16.44 3.94 0.75
N GLU A 191 16.05 2.76 0.30
CA GLU A 191 14.98 2.59 -0.68
C GLU A 191 13.64 2.96 -0.05
N ILE A 192 12.95 3.95 -0.62
CA ILE A 192 11.70 4.47 -0.05
C ILE A 192 10.53 3.53 -0.36
N ASP A 193 10.55 2.86 -1.52
CA ASP A 193 9.50 1.94 -1.97
C ASP A 193 9.79 0.47 -1.63
N VAL A 194 9.76 0.16 -0.33
CA VAL A 194 9.88 -1.24 0.13
C VAL A 194 8.52 -1.95 0.06
N GLU A 195 8.18 -2.50 -1.11
CA GLU A 195 6.87 -3.13 -1.38
C GLU A 195 6.66 -4.51 -0.75
N VAL A 196 7.72 -5.26 -0.42
CA VAL A 196 7.66 -6.58 0.23
C VAL A 196 8.57 -6.64 1.46
N PRO A 197 8.15 -7.24 2.59
CA PRO A 197 9.03 -7.42 3.74
C PRO A 197 10.20 -8.34 3.35
N GLN A 198 11.41 -7.80 3.26
CA GLN A 198 12.59 -8.55 2.83
C GLN A 198 13.25 -9.32 3.97
N TYR A 199 13.03 -8.90 5.22
CA TYR A 199 13.60 -9.53 6.39
C TYR A 199 12.59 -10.43 7.10
N PRO A 200 12.99 -11.65 7.51
CA PRO A 200 12.11 -12.53 8.26
C PRO A 200 11.95 -12.07 9.72
N ARG A 201 12.89 -11.27 10.23
CA ARG A 201 13.00 -10.87 11.64
C ARG A 201 13.48 -9.42 11.78
N ILE A 202 12.94 -8.71 12.77
CA ILE A 202 13.42 -7.41 13.19
C ILE A 202 14.65 -7.56 14.08
N ASP A 203 15.74 -6.89 13.71
CA ASP A 203 16.95 -6.82 14.51
C ASP A 203 16.76 -5.87 15.70
N THR A 204 17.06 -6.38 16.91
CA THR A 204 16.97 -5.65 18.18
C THR A 204 17.78 -4.34 18.20
N TYR A 205 18.81 -4.23 17.35
CA TYR A 205 19.56 -2.99 17.17
C TYR A 205 18.65 -1.78 16.91
N TYR A 206 17.65 -1.94 16.03
CA TYR A 206 16.71 -0.87 15.66
C TYR A 206 15.65 -0.57 16.73
N LEU A 207 15.51 -1.45 17.73
CA LEU A 207 14.59 -1.24 18.85
C LEU A 207 15.25 -0.44 19.99
N LYS A 208 16.58 -0.38 20.03
CA LYS A 208 17.34 0.21 21.15
C LYS A 208 16.92 1.64 21.46
N VAL A 209 16.70 2.46 20.43
CA VAL A 209 16.29 3.88 20.56
C VAL A 209 14.91 4.00 21.22
N PHE A 210 14.02 3.03 21.03
CA PHE A 210 12.63 3.10 21.51
C PHE A 210 12.37 2.27 22.77
N ASN A 211 13.39 1.60 23.30
CA ASN A 211 13.26 0.78 24.51
C ASN A 211 13.36 1.57 25.82
N ASP A 212 13.63 2.88 25.77
CA ASP A 212 13.66 3.72 26.97
C ASP A 212 12.26 4.12 27.41
N THR A 213 11.82 3.52 28.53
CA THR A 213 10.48 3.70 29.08
C THR A 213 10.19 5.12 29.59
N ARG A 214 11.19 5.99 29.69
CA ARG A 214 10.99 7.41 30.03
C ARG A 214 10.30 8.17 28.91
N TYR A 215 10.62 7.82 27.65
CA TYR A 215 10.17 8.53 26.45
C TYR A 215 9.13 7.74 25.65
N PHE A 216 9.21 6.40 25.70
CA PHE A 216 8.40 5.53 24.87
C PHE A 216 7.67 4.47 25.70
N GLU A 217 6.53 4.02 25.22
CA GLU A 217 5.74 2.93 25.80
C GLU A 217 5.47 1.88 24.73
N LEU A 218 5.88 0.64 24.97
CA LEU A 218 5.54 -0.46 24.06
C LEU A 218 4.04 -0.78 24.19
N LEU A 219 3.26 -0.51 23.15
CA LEU A 219 1.82 -0.73 23.13
C LEU A 219 1.46 -2.18 22.77
N THR A 220 2.03 -2.68 21.67
CA THR A 220 1.78 -4.02 21.15
C THR A 220 2.97 -4.48 20.31
N TYR A 221 3.15 -5.79 20.22
CA TYR A 221 4.16 -6.39 19.36
C TYR A 221 3.79 -7.81 18.96
N ILE A 222 4.27 -8.22 17.79
CA ILE A 222 4.32 -9.62 17.37
C ILE A 222 5.80 -9.99 17.29
N PRO A 223 6.27 -10.98 18.09
CA PRO A 223 7.69 -11.30 18.22
C PRO A 223 8.40 -11.40 16.88
N GLU A 224 9.52 -10.69 16.76
CA GLU A 224 10.36 -10.62 15.55
C GLU A 224 9.68 -10.03 14.29
N LYS A 225 8.39 -9.66 14.34
CA LYS A 225 7.62 -9.24 13.15
C LYS A 225 7.26 -7.77 13.14
N ILE A 226 6.75 -7.23 14.23
CA ILE A 226 6.33 -5.82 14.29
C ILE A 226 6.32 -5.36 15.73
N TYR A 227 6.80 -4.15 15.99
CA TYR A 227 6.80 -3.51 17.30
C TYR A 227 6.17 -2.13 17.18
N VAL A 228 5.34 -1.78 18.17
CA VAL A 228 4.61 -0.53 18.17
C VAL A 228 4.83 0.20 19.48
N PHE A 229 5.46 1.38 19.40
CA PHE A 229 5.79 2.22 20.54
C PHE A 229 4.99 3.51 20.49
N LYS A 230 4.38 3.88 21.60
CA LYS A 230 3.77 5.20 21.80
C LYS A 230 4.78 6.17 22.38
N VAL A 231 4.73 7.41 21.90
CA VAL A 231 5.54 8.50 22.43
C VAL A 231 4.81 9.11 23.65
N LYS A 232 5.50 9.21 24.78
CA LYS A 232 4.92 9.75 26.02
C LYS A 232 4.87 11.28 25.96
N GLN A 233 3.74 11.86 26.36
CA GLN A 233 3.58 13.30 26.55
C GLN A 233 3.84 13.69 28.00
#